data_AF-A7F4I3-F1
#
_entry.id   AF-A7F4I3-F1
#
_cell.length_a   1.000
_cell.length_b   1.000
_cell.length_c   1.000
_cell.angle_alpha   90.00
_cell.angle_beta   90.00
_cell.angle_gamma   90.00
#
_symmetry.space_group_name_H-M   'P 1'
#
loop_
_entity.id
_entity.type
_entity.pdbx_description
1 polymer ?
#
loop_
_entity_poly.entity_id
_entity_poly.type
_entity_poly.pdbx_seq_one_letter_code
_entity_poly.pdbx_strand_id
1 'polypeptide(L)'
;MNYGSPYRSDYIIVGGGLTGCALASRLAERLGPSSSILILEAGVDPTSNPNSTSLGGGFALPGSELDWAYKTAPNPALGNRVITLVAGKTLGGGSVLNYSGWARGDKRDYDAGARIVDDDRWSYNGMLPYFQRSESVHDAAANPDQYGSHGPMKVTSISASDPKRKYPLREPILKAWAEIGVEHIPTNTGKLDGLSEFLEIFDDSVRQPSHLAFDLSGVRIITETIVHRILSEQTPDQKPRATTVVLADGRKIKVRKEIIISAGAVGSPRLPQLSGVGPASVLDRYSIPVIFDLPAVGQNLFEHFAFFQIFKLRNPERGLSLGHPSLSDPAFFNGMLTLPTSRGSLELASASPNVPPVIAGNYFSTATDHAVLVYGARRLLQCLTSTEIGKEFVETEVGPAPGLEPLTVESSDKDIEDRIRIVGNPHFHIAGTCAIEKVLDTNLRVKGVQG
;
A
#
# COMPACT_ATOMS: atom_id res chain seq x y z
N MET A 1 -11.15 -30.50 -15.75
CA MET A 1 -11.79 -29.84 -16.92
C MET A 1 -10.93 -30.12 -18.16
N ASN A 2 -11.51 -30.69 -19.22
CA ASN A 2 -10.82 -30.97 -20.49
C ASN A 2 -10.59 -29.67 -21.27
N TYR A 3 -9.33 -29.29 -21.51
CA TYR A 3 -8.95 -28.10 -22.28
C TYR A 3 -8.63 -28.47 -23.74
N GLY A 4 -9.66 -28.73 -24.55
CA GLY A 4 -9.50 -29.05 -25.98
C GLY A 4 -9.28 -27.85 -26.92
N SER A 5 -9.37 -26.61 -26.40
CA SER A 5 -9.12 -25.36 -27.13
C SER A 5 -8.34 -24.41 -26.22
N PRO A 6 -7.36 -23.63 -26.73
CA PRO A 6 -6.63 -22.67 -25.88
C PRO A 6 -7.63 -21.67 -25.31
N TYR A 7 -7.69 -21.61 -23.99
CA TYR A 7 -8.58 -20.71 -23.26
C TYR A 7 -8.36 -19.26 -23.73
N ARG A 8 -9.45 -18.52 -23.98
CA ARG A 8 -9.40 -17.14 -24.51
C ARG A 8 -10.26 -16.20 -23.67
N SER A 9 -9.75 -14.99 -23.41
CA SER A 9 -10.48 -13.91 -22.73
C SER A 9 -10.39 -12.59 -23.53
N ASP A 10 -11.35 -11.65 -23.38
CA ASP A 10 -11.19 -10.29 -23.92
C ASP A 10 -10.14 -9.54 -23.13
N TYR A 11 -10.28 -9.56 -21.81
CA TYR A 11 -9.35 -8.94 -20.86
C TYR A 11 -8.81 -9.99 -19.90
N ILE A 12 -7.52 -9.89 -19.60
CA ILE A 12 -6.88 -10.68 -18.54
C ILE A 12 -6.24 -9.70 -17.57
N ILE A 13 -6.64 -9.75 -16.31
CA ILE A 13 -6.09 -8.98 -15.21
C ILE A 13 -5.18 -9.90 -14.42
N VAL A 14 -3.89 -9.57 -14.33
CA VAL A 14 -2.91 -10.34 -13.58
C VAL A 14 -2.73 -9.72 -12.21
N GLY A 15 -3.23 -10.39 -11.17
CA GLY A 15 -3.33 -9.89 -9.80
C GLY A 15 -4.76 -9.51 -9.44
N GLY A 16 -5.36 -10.24 -8.51
CA GLY A 16 -6.68 -10.02 -7.93
C GLY A 16 -6.64 -9.19 -6.64
N GLY A 17 -5.68 -8.26 -6.52
CA GLY A 17 -5.60 -7.32 -5.40
C GLY A 17 -6.60 -6.16 -5.50
N LEU A 18 -6.44 -5.13 -4.64
CA LEU A 18 -7.28 -3.92 -4.62
C LEU A 18 -7.56 -3.35 -6.02
N THR A 19 -6.49 -3.01 -6.76
CA THR A 19 -6.60 -2.45 -8.11
C THR A 19 -7.20 -3.43 -9.10
N GLY A 20 -6.87 -4.73 -8.99
CA GLY A 20 -7.40 -5.78 -9.86
C GLY A 20 -8.90 -5.96 -9.71
N CYS A 21 -9.40 -6.05 -8.47
CA CYS A 21 -10.83 -6.14 -8.17
C CYS A 21 -11.59 -4.88 -8.63
N ALA A 22 -11.08 -3.69 -8.29
CA ALA A 22 -11.72 -2.44 -8.69
C ALA A 22 -11.83 -2.31 -10.22
N LEU A 23 -10.75 -2.60 -10.94
CA LEU A 23 -10.71 -2.52 -12.39
C LEU A 23 -11.61 -3.57 -13.04
N ALA A 24 -11.60 -4.81 -12.55
CA ALA A 24 -12.47 -5.86 -13.07
C ALA A 24 -13.95 -5.51 -12.92
N SER A 25 -14.34 -4.99 -11.75
CA SER A 25 -15.70 -4.56 -11.46
C SER A 25 -16.15 -3.44 -12.40
N ARG A 26 -15.32 -2.39 -12.57
CA ARG A 26 -15.65 -1.28 -13.48
C ARG A 26 -15.66 -1.68 -14.95
N LEU A 27 -14.80 -2.60 -15.38
CA LEU A 27 -14.85 -3.14 -16.74
C LEU A 27 -16.12 -3.96 -16.96
N ALA A 28 -16.51 -4.80 -15.99
CA ALA A 28 -17.73 -5.60 -16.07
C ALA A 28 -18.98 -4.70 -16.16
N GLU A 29 -19.07 -3.69 -15.30
CA GLU A 29 -20.12 -2.65 -15.31
C GLU A 29 -20.22 -1.97 -16.68
N ARG A 30 -19.07 -1.58 -17.26
CA ARG A 30 -19.03 -0.81 -18.51
C ARG A 30 -19.29 -1.66 -19.77
N LEU A 31 -18.82 -2.89 -19.80
CA LEU A 31 -18.82 -3.76 -20.99
C LEU A 31 -20.00 -4.72 -21.04
N GLY A 32 -20.64 -4.97 -19.89
CA GLY A 32 -21.74 -5.91 -19.75
C GLY A 32 -21.33 -7.37 -19.99
N PRO A 33 -22.31 -8.30 -20.03
CA PRO A 33 -22.06 -9.75 -20.02
C PRO A 33 -21.45 -10.29 -21.32
N SER A 34 -21.38 -9.47 -22.38
CA SER A 34 -20.84 -9.87 -23.69
C SER A 34 -19.31 -9.96 -23.72
N SER A 35 -18.63 -9.30 -22.79
CA SER A 35 -17.16 -9.32 -22.69
C SER A 35 -16.73 -10.32 -21.64
N SER A 36 -15.68 -11.10 -21.95
CA SER A 36 -15.12 -12.02 -20.96
C SER A 36 -13.92 -11.38 -20.25
N ILE A 37 -14.01 -11.29 -18.93
CA ILE A 37 -12.96 -10.74 -18.06
C ILE A 37 -12.44 -11.88 -17.19
N LEU A 38 -11.11 -12.01 -17.12
CA LEU A 38 -10.43 -13.02 -16.33
C LEU A 38 -9.48 -12.35 -15.33
N ILE A 39 -9.61 -12.67 -14.04
CA ILE A 39 -8.58 -12.43 -13.03
C ILE A 39 -7.74 -13.70 -12.85
N LEU A 40 -6.42 -13.54 -12.88
CA LEU A 40 -5.45 -14.55 -12.46
C LEU A 40 -4.79 -14.07 -11.17
N GLU A 41 -5.06 -14.75 -10.06
CA GLU A 41 -4.50 -14.43 -8.74
C GLU A 41 -3.55 -15.53 -8.29
N ALA A 42 -2.38 -15.15 -7.78
CA ALA A 42 -1.35 -16.08 -7.34
C ALA A 42 -1.67 -16.74 -6.00
N GLY A 43 -2.39 -16.04 -5.13
CA GLY A 43 -2.84 -16.50 -3.84
C GLY A 43 -4.18 -17.22 -3.86
N VAL A 44 -4.58 -17.69 -2.67
CA VAL A 44 -5.86 -18.38 -2.45
C VAL A 44 -7.04 -17.40 -2.39
N ASP A 45 -8.26 -17.93 -2.42
CA ASP A 45 -9.44 -17.22 -1.94
C ASP A 45 -9.43 -17.22 -0.39
N PRO A 46 -9.47 -16.05 0.28
CA PRO A 46 -9.32 -16.00 1.73
C PRO A 46 -10.62 -16.27 2.50
N THR A 47 -11.74 -16.56 1.82
CA THR A 47 -13.07 -16.72 2.43
C THR A 47 -13.11 -17.73 3.58
N SER A 48 -12.28 -18.76 3.55
CA SER A 48 -12.19 -19.78 4.62
C SER A 48 -11.38 -19.33 5.84
N ASN A 49 -10.61 -18.25 5.75
CA ASN A 49 -9.80 -17.73 6.84
C ASN A 49 -10.58 -16.63 7.59
N PRO A 50 -10.98 -16.83 8.86
CA PRO A 50 -11.82 -15.87 9.60
C PRO A 50 -11.10 -14.54 9.90
N ASN A 51 -9.77 -14.50 9.78
CA ASN A 51 -9.01 -13.27 9.94
C ASN A 51 -9.07 -12.36 8.70
N SER A 52 -9.55 -12.87 7.56
CA SER A 52 -9.62 -12.09 6.31
C SER A 52 -10.60 -10.93 6.36
N THR A 53 -11.56 -11.00 7.28
CA THR A 53 -12.63 -10.00 7.46
C THR A 53 -12.63 -9.38 8.87
N SER A 54 -11.69 -9.76 9.74
CA SER A 54 -11.61 -9.26 11.12
C SER A 54 -10.60 -8.12 11.27
N LEU A 55 -10.76 -7.33 12.34
CA LEU A 55 -9.75 -6.36 12.74
C LEU A 55 -8.42 -7.03 13.09
N GLY A 56 -8.46 -8.15 13.82
CA GLY A 56 -7.29 -8.92 14.21
C GLY A 56 -6.46 -9.44 13.03
N GLY A 57 -7.05 -9.55 11.83
CA GLY A 57 -6.35 -9.96 10.61
C GLY A 57 -5.13 -9.11 10.27
N GLY A 58 -5.15 -7.80 10.53
CA GLY A 58 -4.00 -6.93 10.27
C GLY A 58 -2.76 -7.26 11.10
N PHE A 59 -2.94 -8.00 12.20
CA PHE A 59 -1.86 -8.45 13.09
C PHE A 59 -1.56 -9.93 12.92
N ALA A 60 -2.58 -10.75 12.63
CA ALA A 60 -2.47 -12.20 12.58
C ALA A 60 -2.02 -12.76 11.22
N LEU A 61 -2.28 -12.04 10.12
CA LEU A 61 -1.99 -12.51 8.76
C LEU A 61 -0.58 -12.20 8.22
N PRO A 62 0.12 -11.13 8.66
CA PRO A 62 1.54 -10.97 8.31
C PRO A 62 2.36 -12.23 8.62
N GLY A 63 3.09 -12.73 7.63
CA GLY A 63 3.85 -13.98 7.72
C GLY A 63 3.06 -15.28 7.56
N SER A 64 1.74 -15.22 7.32
CA SER A 64 0.91 -16.41 7.03
C SER A 64 0.99 -16.81 5.55
N GLU A 65 0.23 -17.84 5.16
CA GLU A 65 0.03 -18.26 3.77
C GLU A 65 -0.58 -17.19 2.85
N LEU A 66 -1.25 -16.18 3.44
CA LEU A 66 -1.85 -15.06 2.72
C LEU A 66 -0.87 -13.89 2.51
N ASP A 67 0.37 -14.00 2.99
CA ASP A 67 1.42 -13.00 2.85
C ASP A 67 2.52 -13.51 1.91
N TRP A 68 2.97 -12.66 0.99
CA TRP A 68 4.19 -12.90 0.23
C TRP A 68 5.44 -12.87 1.11
N ALA A 69 5.40 -12.11 2.21
CA ALA A 69 6.47 -11.96 3.19
C ALA A 69 7.84 -11.70 2.53
N TYR A 70 7.87 -10.78 1.55
CA TYR A 70 9.06 -10.48 0.77
C TYR A 70 10.21 -10.03 1.67
N LYS A 71 11.45 -10.37 1.29
CA LYS A 71 12.65 -9.94 2.02
C LYS A 71 13.37 -8.85 1.24
N THR A 72 13.78 -7.79 1.93
CA THR A 72 14.66 -6.78 1.34
C THR A 72 16.07 -7.32 1.19
N ALA A 73 16.87 -6.70 0.32
CA ALA A 73 18.32 -6.73 0.44
C ALA A 73 18.74 -6.11 1.79
N PRO A 74 19.94 -6.45 2.32
CA PRO A 74 20.51 -5.78 3.48
C PRO A 74 20.56 -4.27 3.26
N ASN A 75 20.05 -3.48 4.22
CA ASN A 75 20.10 -2.02 4.15
C ASN A 75 21.27 -1.47 4.99
N PRO A 76 22.33 -0.91 4.39
CA PRO A 76 23.48 -0.37 5.13
C PRO A 76 23.12 0.75 6.10
N ALA A 77 22.14 1.60 5.76
CA ALA A 77 21.70 2.69 6.62
C ALA A 77 21.02 2.20 7.90
N LEU A 78 20.52 0.95 7.91
CA LEU A 78 19.84 0.31 9.05
C LEU A 78 20.70 -0.82 9.64
N GLY A 79 22.03 -0.69 9.61
CA GLY A 79 22.93 -1.71 10.16
C GLY A 79 22.88 -3.04 9.42
N ASN A 80 22.65 -3.02 8.10
CA ASN A 80 22.48 -4.19 7.24
C ASN A 80 21.28 -5.09 7.58
N ARG A 81 20.27 -4.56 8.27
CA ARG A 81 19.01 -5.29 8.51
C ARG A 81 18.37 -5.75 7.20
N VAL A 82 17.90 -6.99 7.20
CA VAL A 82 16.98 -7.55 6.21
C VAL A 82 15.58 -7.46 6.79
N ILE A 83 14.68 -6.79 6.08
CA ILE A 83 13.33 -6.50 6.55
C ILE A 83 12.32 -7.36 5.79
N THR A 84 11.28 -7.81 6.48
CA THR A 84 10.13 -8.48 5.86
C THR A 84 9.09 -7.44 5.46
N LEU A 85 8.74 -7.42 4.17
CA LEU A 85 7.67 -6.58 3.63
C LEU A 85 6.41 -7.42 3.50
N VAL A 86 5.34 -6.97 4.14
CA VAL A 86 4.03 -7.60 4.07
C VAL A 86 3.37 -7.21 2.75
N ALA A 87 2.89 -8.19 1.99
CA ALA A 87 2.12 -7.95 0.78
C ALA A 87 1.15 -9.11 0.56
N GLY A 88 -0.14 -8.81 0.38
CA GLY A 88 -1.15 -9.84 0.26
C GLY A 88 -0.94 -10.76 -0.95
N LYS A 89 -0.82 -12.06 -0.67
CA LYS A 89 -0.84 -13.19 -1.61
C LYS A 89 -2.19 -13.89 -1.49
N THR A 90 -3.24 -13.21 -1.93
CA THR A 90 -4.62 -13.67 -1.79
C THR A 90 -5.53 -12.87 -2.71
N LEU A 91 -6.69 -13.40 -3.07
CA LEU A 91 -7.76 -12.59 -3.67
C LEU A 91 -8.11 -11.44 -2.69
N GLY A 92 -8.16 -10.21 -3.20
CA GLY A 92 -8.21 -8.96 -2.42
C GLY A 92 -6.85 -8.35 -2.07
N GLY A 93 -5.75 -9.11 -2.19
CA GLY A 93 -4.38 -8.66 -1.97
C GLY A 93 -4.20 -7.95 -0.62
N GLY A 94 -3.50 -6.81 -0.63
CA GLY A 94 -3.20 -6.04 0.58
C GLY A 94 -4.43 -5.60 1.39
N SER A 95 -5.62 -5.47 0.77
CA SER A 95 -6.85 -5.10 1.51
C SER A 95 -7.30 -6.14 2.54
N VAL A 96 -6.85 -7.38 2.41
CA VAL A 96 -7.13 -8.47 3.35
C VAL A 96 -6.20 -8.38 4.58
N LEU A 97 -4.97 -7.89 4.40
CA LEU A 97 -3.91 -7.88 5.42
C LEU A 97 -3.66 -6.49 6.04
N ASN A 98 -4.17 -5.40 5.46
CA ASN A 98 -3.87 -4.05 5.91
C ASN A 98 -4.50 -3.70 7.27
N TYR A 99 -4.33 -2.45 7.72
CA TYR A 99 -4.96 -1.94 8.94
C TYR A 99 -6.30 -1.22 8.71
N SER A 100 -6.96 -1.43 7.56
CA SER A 100 -8.27 -0.85 7.20
C SER A 100 -8.36 0.69 7.21
N GLY A 101 -7.24 1.40 7.18
CA GLY A 101 -7.24 2.85 7.07
C GLY A 101 -7.75 3.35 5.72
N TRP A 102 -8.52 4.43 5.74
CA TRP A 102 -8.96 5.15 4.54
C TRP A 102 -8.40 6.57 4.58
N ALA A 103 -7.28 6.78 3.90
CA ALA A 103 -6.60 8.06 3.84
C ALA A 103 -6.35 8.49 2.39
N ARG A 104 -6.51 9.79 2.11
CA ARG A 104 -6.12 10.41 0.85
C ARG A 104 -4.80 11.16 1.03
N GLY A 105 -3.95 11.15 0.00
CA GLY A 105 -2.73 11.96 -0.05
C GLY A 105 -3.01 13.47 -0.03
N ASP A 106 -1.97 14.28 0.18
CA ASP A 106 -2.07 15.73 0.15
C ASP A 106 -2.24 16.21 -1.30
N LYS A 107 -3.04 17.26 -1.51
CA LYS A 107 -3.27 17.85 -2.82
C LYS A 107 -1.97 18.27 -3.49
N ARG A 108 -1.00 18.75 -2.71
CA ARG A 108 0.33 19.15 -3.21
C ARG A 108 1.05 17.99 -3.89
N ASP A 109 0.85 16.76 -3.42
CA ASP A 109 1.50 15.56 -3.98
C ASP A 109 0.90 15.18 -5.33
N TYR A 110 -0.43 15.16 -5.42
CA TYR A 110 -1.12 14.90 -6.69
C TYR A 110 -0.83 16.00 -7.71
N ASP A 111 -0.90 17.27 -7.31
CA ASP A 111 -0.64 18.39 -8.20
C ASP A 111 0.84 18.42 -8.65
N ALA A 112 1.78 17.98 -7.80
CA ALA A 112 3.17 17.77 -8.20
C ALA A 112 3.31 16.62 -9.20
N GLY A 113 2.63 15.50 -8.96
CA GLY A 113 2.57 14.37 -9.88
C GLY A 113 2.03 14.78 -11.25
N ALA A 114 0.92 15.52 -11.28
CA ALA A 114 0.29 16.05 -12.50
C ALA A 114 1.25 16.92 -13.32
N ARG A 115 2.00 17.82 -12.66
CA ARG A 115 3.03 18.63 -13.31
C ARG A 115 4.18 17.79 -13.88
N ILE A 116 4.58 16.72 -13.19
CA ILE A 116 5.65 15.82 -13.65
C ILE A 116 5.23 15.07 -14.92
N VAL A 117 3.97 14.65 -14.99
CA VAL A 117 3.46 13.85 -16.12
C VAL A 117 2.78 14.69 -17.21
N ASP A 118 2.72 16.01 -17.03
CA ASP A 118 2.05 16.97 -17.92
C ASP A 118 0.59 16.57 -18.24
N ASP A 119 -0.16 16.19 -17.21
CA ASP A 119 -1.55 15.76 -17.35
C ASP A 119 -2.37 16.04 -16.08
N ASP A 120 -3.23 17.05 -16.16
CA ASP A 120 -4.08 17.52 -15.07
C ASP A 120 -5.11 16.49 -14.60
N ARG A 121 -5.36 15.40 -15.35
CA ARG A 121 -6.18 14.27 -14.86
C ARG A 121 -5.59 13.66 -13.59
N TRP A 122 -4.27 13.75 -13.41
CA TRP A 122 -3.55 13.23 -12.25
C TRP A 122 -3.44 14.24 -11.09
N SER A 123 -3.95 15.47 -11.26
CA SER A 123 -4.03 16.46 -10.18
C SER A 123 -5.04 16.02 -9.12
N TYR A 124 -5.02 16.62 -7.93
CA TYR A 124 -6.00 16.27 -6.89
C TYR A 124 -7.43 16.48 -7.40
N ASN A 125 -7.67 17.58 -8.13
CA ASN A 125 -9.00 17.89 -8.66
C ASN A 125 -9.39 16.93 -9.79
N GLY A 126 -8.42 16.48 -10.60
CA GLY A 126 -8.65 15.46 -11.63
C GLY A 126 -8.99 14.09 -11.05
N MET A 127 -8.40 13.76 -9.90
CA MET A 127 -8.60 12.48 -9.21
C MET A 127 -9.81 12.49 -8.26
N LEU A 128 -10.26 13.65 -7.78
CA LEU A 128 -11.35 13.80 -6.81
C LEU A 128 -12.64 13.05 -7.21
N PRO A 129 -13.14 13.12 -8.46
CA PRO A 129 -14.30 12.33 -8.88
C PRO A 129 -14.10 10.82 -8.72
N TYR A 130 -12.88 10.31 -8.86
CA TYR A 130 -12.57 8.90 -8.67
C TYR A 130 -12.46 8.52 -7.19
N PHE A 131 -11.98 9.43 -6.34
CA PHE A 131 -12.06 9.24 -4.88
C PHE A 131 -13.53 9.14 -4.44
N GLN A 132 -14.36 10.10 -4.86
CA GLN A 132 -15.79 10.10 -4.55
C GLN A 132 -16.53 8.86 -5.10
N ARG A 133 -16.17 8.38 -6.30
CA ARG A 133 -16.77 7.15 -6.85
C ARG A 133 -16.33 5.87 -6.14
N SER A 134 -15.26 5.91 -5.36
CA SER A 134 -14.72 4.73 -4.67
C SER A 134 -15.31 4.56 -3.27
N GLU A 135 -15.80 5.62 -2.65
CA GLU A 135 -16.24 5.64 -1.26
C GLU A 135 -17.73 5.98 -1.08
N SER A 136 -18.27 5.51 0.05
CA SER A 136 -19.54 5.91 0.63
C SER A 136 -19.27 6.33 2.07
N VAL A 137 -19.03 7.63 2.27
CA VAL A 137 -18.78 8.20 3.60
C VAL A 137 -20.10 8.40 4.33
N HIS A 138 -20.26 7.71 5.45
CA HIS A 138 -21.47 7.79 6.28
C HIS A 138 -21.30 8.84 7.38
N ASP A 139 -21.36 10.12 6.99
CA ASP A 139 -21.39 11.26 7.92
C ASP A 139 -22.35 12.34 7.39
N ALA A 140 -23.33 12.73 8.19
CA ALA A 140 -24.32 13.75 7.83
C ALA A 140 -23.70 15.15 7.64
N ALA A 141 -22.52 15.39 8.21
CA ALA A 141 -21.76 16.62 8.06
C ALA A 141 -20.73 16.58 6.92
N ALA A 142 -20.62 15.45 6.20
CA ALA A 142 -19.67 15.32 5.10
C ALA A 142 -19.98 16.31 3.97
N ASN A 143 -18.96 17.08 3.56
CA ASN A 143 -19.07 17.97 2.41
C ASN A 143 -19.26 17.15 1.11
N PRO A 144 -20.40 17.26 0.40
CA PRO A 144 -20.64 16.50 -0.82
C PRO A 144 -19.68 16.85 -1.97
N ASP A 145 -19.04 18.02 -1.93
CA ASP A 145 -18.02 18.42 -2.91
C ASP A 145 -16.68 17.71 -2.67
N GLN A 146 -16.49 17.06 -1.53
CA GLN A 146 -15.25 16.37 -1.17
C GLN A 146 -15.42 14.86 -1.04
N TYR A 147 -16.59 14.38 -0.61
CA TYR A 147 -16.80 12.97 -0.29
C TYR A 147 -17.77 12.27 -1.21
N GLY A 148 -17.57 10.98 -1.37
CA GLY A 148 -18.49 10.08 -2.06
C GLY A 148 -19.57 9.55 -1.12
N SER A 149 -20.76 9.25 -1.66
CA SER A 149 -21.89 8.69 -0.91
C SER A 149 -22.50 7.43 -1.53
N HIS A 150 -21.90 6.94 -2.62
CA HIS A 150 -22.44 5.83 -3.42
C HIS A 150 -21.35 4.84 -3.90
N GLY A 151 -20.10 5.03 -3.47
CA GLY A 151 -19.02 4.13 -3.81
C GLY A 151 -19.10 2.80 -3.05
N PRO A 152 -18.42 1.75 -3.55
CA PRO A 152 -18.46 0.42 -2.96
C PRO A 152 -17.82 0.33 -1.57
N MET A 153 -16.83 1.17 -1.27
CA MET A 153 -16.17 1.16 0.03
C MET A 153 -16.96 2.02 1.01
N LYS A 154 -17.58 1.41 2.02
CA LYS A 154 -18.20 2.17 3.11
C LYS A 154 -17.12 2.70 4.03
N VAL A 155 -17.15 4.00 4.28
CA VAL A 155 -16.13 4.70 5.05
C VAL A 155 -16.79 5.35 6.24
N THR A 156 -16.19 5.15 7.41
CA THR A 156 -16.66 5.75 8.65
C THR A 156 -15.48 6.31 9.45
N SER A 157 -15.76 7.31 10.26
CA SER A 157 -14.82 7.79 11.25
C SER A 157 -14.64 6.73 12.34
N ILE A 158 -13.42 6.59 12.86
CA ILE A 158 -13.12 5.59 13.90
C ILE A 158 -13.93 5.82 15.18
N SER A 159 -14.34 7.07 15.48
CA SER A 159 -15.19 7.38 16.64
C SER A 159 -16.68 7.13 16.39
N ALA A 160 -17.10 7.10 15.12
CA ALA A 160 -18.48 6.86 14.71
C ALA A 160 -18.76 5.38 14.37
N SER A 161 -17.73 4.53 14.27
CA SER A 161 -17.89 3.17 13.77
C SER A 161 -18.55 2.19 14.75
N ASP A 162 -18.41 2.40 16.06
CA ASP A 162 -19.16 1.67 17.09
C ASP A 162 -19.41 2.59 18.30
N PRO A 163 -20.66 2.73 18.79
CA PRO A 163 -20.97 3.57 19.95
C PRO A 163 -20.21 3.20 21.24
N LYS A 164 -19.72 1.96 21.34
CA LYS A 164 -18.89 1.46 22.44
C LYS A 164 -17.44 1.90 22.35
N ARG A 165 -16.95 2.33 21.18
CA ARG A 165 -15.59 2.88 21.03
C ARG A 165 -15.53 4.22 21.75
N LYS A 166 -14.84 4.24 22.89
CA LYS A 166 -14.52 5.44 23.66
C LYS A 166 -13.01 5.61 23.66
N TYR A 167 -12.57 6.84 23.45
CA TYR A 167 -11.16 7.22 23.40
C TYR A 167 -10.89 8.18 24.57
N PRO A 168 -10.61 7.69 25.79
CA PRO A 168 -10.52 8.54 26.98
C PRO A 168 -9.40 9.59 26.90
N LEU A 169 -8.36 9.30 26.12
CA LEU A 169 -7.23 10.21 25.89
C LEU A 169 -7.45 11.16 24.71
N ARG A 170 -8.57 11.08 23.97
CA ARG A 170 -8.78 11.89 22.76
C ARG A 170 -8.69 13.39 23.07
N GLU A 171 -9.63 13.93 23.84
CA GLU A 171 -9.67 15.35 24.15
C GLU A 171 -8.40 15.87 24.85
N PRO A 172 -7.82 15.16 25.85
CA PRO A 172 -6.53 15.56 26.41
C PRO A 172 -5.41 15.64 25.35
N ILE A 173 -5.26 14.62 24.52
CA ILE A 173 -4.17 14.59 23.52
C ILE A 173 -4.37 15.66 22.44
N LEU A 174 -5.61 15.95 22.03
CA LEU A 174 -5.90 17.05 21.10
C LEU A 174 -5.46 18.41 21.67
N LYS A 175 -5.73 18.66 22.95
CA LYS A 175 -5.29 19.88 23.64
C LYS A 175 -3.76 19.94 23.77
N ALA A 176 -3.10 18.83 24.09
CA ALA A 176 -1.64 18.76 24.16
C ALA A 176 -0.98 19.11 22.80
N TRP A 177 -1.54 18.62 21.70
CA TRP A 177 -1.09 19.01 20.37
C TRP A 177 -1.32 20.49 20.05
N ALA A 178 -2.46 21.05 20.50
CA ALA A 178 -2.75 22.47 20.35
C ALA A 178 -1.78 23.37 21.14
N GLU A 179 -1.36 22.97 22.35
CA GLU A 179 -0.36 23.69 23.15
C GLU A 179 0.97 23.89 22.42
N ILE A 180 1.32 22.95 21.52
CA ILE A 180 2.53 23.03 20.70
C ILE A 180 2.25 23.49 19.26
N GLY A 181 1.07 24.07 19.01
CA GLY A 181 0.71 24.75 17.77
C GLY A 181 0.27 23.84 16.61
N VAL A 182 -0.19 22.61 16.87
CA VAL A 182 -0.78 21.76 15.81
C VAL A 182 -2.29 21.95 15.79
N GLU A 183 -2.81 22.32 14.62
CA GLU A 183 -4.23 22.61 14.42
C GLU A 183 -5.01 21.38 13.94
N HIS A 184 -6.32 21.37 14.22
CA HIS A 184 -7.24 20.44 13.59
C HIS A 184 -7.51 20.80 12.14
N ILE A 185 -7.59 19.76 11.29
CA ILE A 185 -7.90 19.90 9.87
C ILE A 185 -9.03 18.94 9.45
N PRO A 186 -9.79 19.26 8.39
CA PRO A 186 -10.77 18.34 7.83
C PRO A 186 -10.09 17.09 7.24
N THR A 187 -10.57 15.91 7.64
CA THR A 187 -10.03 14.62 7.19
C THR A 187 -10.21 14.39 5.69
N ASN A 188 -9.21 13.86 4.98
CA ASN A 188 -9.33 13.43 3.57
C ASN A 188 -9.80 14.52 2.58
N THR A 189 -9.47 15.79 2.84
CA THR A 189 -9.77 16.93 1.95
C THR A 189 -8.57 17.41 1.13
N GLY A 190 -7.51 16.60 1.04
CA GLY A 190 -6.27 16.97 0.36
C GLY A 190 -5.36 17.87 1.18
N LYS A 191 -5.61 18.03 2.47
CA LYS A 191 -4.74 18.70 3.43
C LYS A 191 -4.29 17.69 4.48
N LEU A 192 -2.99 17.49 4.65
CA LEU A 192 -2.43 16.53 5.63
C LEU A 192 -1.59 17.18 6.75
N ASP A 193 -1.35 18.49 6.71
CA ASP A 193 -0.60 19.21 7.74
C ASP A 193 -1.49 19.65 8.90
N GLY A 194 -1.70 18.73 9.86
CA GLY A 194 -2.47 18.96 11.07
C GLY A 194 -2.98 17.68 11.72
N LEU A 195 -3.96 17.81 12.62
CA LEU A 195 -4.66 16.71 13.26
C LEU A 195 -6.01 16.47 12.58
N SER A 196 -6.22 15.26 12.09
CA SER A 196 -7.50 14.85 11.53
C SER A 196 -7.97 13.57 12.19
N GLU A 197 -9.28 13.31 12.13
CA GLU A 197 -9.80 12.01 12.51
C GLU A 197 -9.36 10.94 11.50
N PHE A 198 -9.03 9.75 11.99
CA PHE A 198 -8.75 8.60 11.14
C PHE A 198 -10.07 7.98 10.64
N LEU A 199 -10.14 7.70 9.33
CA LEU A 199 -11.26 6.96 8.76
C LEU A 199 -10.86 5.51 8.52
N GLU A 200 -11.83 4.63 8.63
CA GLU A 200 -11.68 3.20 8.41
C GLU A 200 -12.73 2.64 7.43
N ILE A 201 -12.40 1.49 6.85
CA ILE A 201 -13.29 0.72 5.94
C ILE A 201 -13.83 -0.54 6.63
N PHE A 202 -14.45 -0.35 7.80
CA PHE A 202 -15.29 -1.35 8.44
C PHE A 202 -16.77 -1.04 8.22
N ASP A 203 -17.55 -2.07 7.93
CA ASP A 203 -19.01 -2.01 7.82
C ASP A 203 -19.60 -3.08 8.71
N ASP A 204 -20.42 -2.69 9.69
CA ASP A 204 -20.96 -3.61 10.70
C ASP A 204 -19.88 -4.50 11.36
N SER A 205 -18.76 -3.89 11.74
CA SER A 205 -17.56 -4.57 12.30
C SER A 205 -16.87 -5.58 11.37
N VAL A 206 -17.26 -5.64 10.11
CA VAL A 206 -16.64 -6.47 9.06
C VAL A 206 -15.69 -5.60 8.24
N ARG A 207 -14.42 -6.02 8.15
CA ARG A 207 -13.46 -5.42 7.22
C ARG A 207 -13.99 -5.57 5.81
N GLN A 208 -13.71 -4.60 4.95
CA GLN A 208 -14.07 -4.64 3.54
C GLN A 208 -12.86 -4.94 2.62
N PRO A 209 -12.40 -6.21 2.51
CA PRO A 209 -11.50 -6.59 1.42
C PRO A 209 -12.08 -6.24 0.05
N SER A 210 -11.21 -5.86 -0.89
CA SER A 210 -11.66 -5.40 -2.21
C SER A 210 -12.43 -6.45 -3.01
N HIS A 211 -12.18 -7.74 -2.79
CA HIS A 211 -12.91 -8.81 -3.47
C HIS A 211 -14.34 -9.00 -2.96
N LEU A 212 -14.67 -8.45 -1.79
CA LEU A 212 -16.03 -8.41 -1.24
C LEU A 212 -16.70 -7.06 -1.48
N ALA A 213 -15.92 -5.97 -1.45
CA ALA A 213 -16.45 -4.62 -1.60
C ALA A 213 -16.83 -4.29 -3.06
N PHE A 214 -16.05 -4.76 -4.03
CA PHE A 214 -16.33 -4.53 -5.44
C PHE A 214 -17.16 -5.69 -6.01
N ASP A 215 -18.20 -5.38 -6.79
CA ASP A 215 -19.00 -6.40 -7.47
C ASP A 215 -18.18 -7.05 -8.60
N LEU A 216 -17.88 -8.33 -8.44
CA LEU A 216 -17.16 -9.17 -9.40
C LEU A 216 -18.09 -10.13 -10.15
N SER A 217 -19.41 -9.91 -10.09
CA SER A 217 -20.39 -10.67 -10.86
C SER A 217 -20.08 -10.60 -12.35
N GLY A 218 -20.03 -11.75 -13.01
CA GLY A 218 -19.66 -11.86 -14.42
C GLY A 218 -18.14 -11.81 -14.70
N VAL A 219 -17.30 -11.64 -13.68
CA VAL A 219 -15.84 -11.80 -13.80
C VAL A 219 -15.46 -13.23 -13.47
N ARG A 220 -14.65 -13.86 -14.33
CA ARG A 220 -14.06 -15.17 -14.00
C ARG A 220 -12.78 -14.98 -13.19
N ILE A 221 -12.65 -15.70 -12.09
CA ILE A 221 -11.49 -15.64 -11.21
C ILE A 221 -10.84 -17.02 -11.17
N ILE A 222 -9.51 -17.06 -11.29
CA ILE A 222 -8.72 -18.27 -11.06
C ILE A 222 -7.61 -17.90 -10.06
N THR A 223 -7.73 -18.45 -8.86
CA THR A 223 -6.76 -18.32 -7.76
C THR A 223 -5.63 -19.35 -7.88
N GLU A 224 -4.65 -19.27 -6.98
CA GLU A 224 -3.51 -20.19 -6.90
C GLU A 224 -2.74 -20.33 -8.22
N THR A 225 -2.73 -19.25 -9.00
CA THR A 225 -2.25 -19.25 -10.37
C THR A 225 -1.17 -18.19 -10.56
N ILE A 226 0.08 -18.63 -10.47
CA ILE A 226 1.24 -17.78 -10.75
C ILE A 226 1.37 -17.58 -12.27
N VAL A 227 1.38 -16.33 -12.70
CA VAL A 227 1.71 -15.96 -14.08
C VAL A 227 3.23 -15.91 -14.23
N HIS A 228 3.76 -16.58 -15.26
CA HIS A 228 5.18 -16.56 -15.58
C HIS A 228 5.57 -15.33 -16.39
N ARG A 229 4.98 -15.20 -17.58
CA ARG A 229 5.35 -14.18 -18.56
C ARG A 229 4.24 -13.94 -19.56
N ILE A 230 4.40 -12.87 -20.33
CA ILE A 230 3.54 -12.50 -21.44
C ILE A 230 4.32 -12.72 -22.73
N LEU A 231 3.71 -13.40 -23.69
CA LEU A 231 4.25 -13.50 -25.04
C LEU A 231 3.71 -12.35 -25.88
N SER A 232 4.60 -11.79 -26.69
CA SER A 232 4.26 -10.75 -27.64
C SER A 232 4.46 -11.24 -29.08
N GLU A 233 3.63 -10.75 -29.98
CA GLU A 233 3.72 -10.96 -31.42
C GLU A 233 4.11 -9.64 -32.08
N GLN A 234 4.91 -9.70 -33.14
CA GLN A 234 5.25 -8.52 -33.93
C GLN A 234 4.03 -8.07 -34.73
N THR A 235 3.79 -6.76 -34.75
CA THR A 235 2.72 -6.14 -35.53
C THR A 235 3.28 -5.44 -36.78
N PRO A 236 2.42 -5.09 -37.75
CA PRO A 236 2.82 -4.33 -38.94
C PRO A 236 3.48 -2.97 -38.63
N ASP A 237 3.12 -2.34 -37.51
CA ASP A 237 3.72 -1.09 -37.03
C ASP A 237 5.03 -1.29 -36.22
N GLN A 238 5.60 -2.50 -36.27
CA GLN A 238 6.86 -2.89 -35.61
C GLN A 238 6.85 -2.73 -34.09
N LYS A 239 5.68 -2.67 -33.46
CA LYS A 239 5.54 -2.64 -32.01
C LYS A 239 5.11 -4.02 -31.51
N PRO A 240 5.82 -4.64 -30.56
CA PRO A 240 5.38 -5.90 -30.00
C PRO A 240 4.01 -5.73 -29.35
N ARG A 241 3.08 -6.63 -29.67
CA ARG A 241 1.75 -6.68 -29.05
C ARG A 241 1.65 -7.89 -28.12
N ALA A 242 1.30 -7.66 -26.87
CA ALA A 242 0.99 -8.69 -25.89
C ALA A 242 -0.25 -9.50 -26.34
N THR A 243 -0.11 -10.82 -26.51
CA THR A 243 -1.21 -11.68 -27.01
C THR A 243 -1.53 -12.87 -26.13
N THR A 244 -0.59 -13.32 -25.30
CA THR A 244 -0.74 -14.57 -24.54
C THR A 244 -0.11 -14.47 -23.17
N VAL A 245 -0.87 -14.80 -22.13
CA VAL A 245 -0.36 -15.02 -20.77
C VAL A 245 0.10 -16.48 -20.64
N VAL A 246 1.30 -16.69 -20.13
CA VAL A 246 1.87 -18.01 -19.82
C VAL A 246 1.90 -18.18 -18.31
N LEU A 247 1.28 -19.24 -17.80
CA LEU A 247 1.28 -19.60 -16.38
C LEU A 247 2.57 -20.32 -16.00
N ALA A 248 2.87 -20.38 -14.70
CA ALA A 248 4.05 -21.07 -14.18
C ALA A 248 4.08 -22.58 -14.50
N ASP A 249 2.92 -23.20 -14.70
CA ASP A 249 2.79 -24.60 -15.13
C ASP A 249 2.83 -24.79 -16.66
N GLY A 250 3.09 -23.72 -17.42
CA GLY A 250 3.22 -23.74 -18.87
C GLY A 250 1.91 -23.62 -19.65
N ARG A 251 0.74 -23.63 -18.98
CA ARG A 251 -0.54 -23.35 -19.65
C ARG A 251 -0.52 -21.94 -20.26
N LYS A 252 -1.19 -21.79 -21.41
CA LYS A 252 -1.26 -20.55 -22.18
C LYS A 252 -2.70 -20.08 -22.31
N ILE A 253 -2.92 -18.79 -22.09
CA ILE A 253 -4.23 -18.15 -22.22
C ILE A 253 -4.10 -16.99 -23.20
N LYS A 254 -4.84 -17.03 -24.30
CA LYS A 254 -4.82 -15.94 -25.30
C LYS A 254 -5.74 -14.80 -24.88
N VAL A 255 -5.31 -13.58 -25.14
CA VAL A 255 -6.12 -12.37 -24.94
C VAL A 255 -6.63 -11.85 -26.29
N ARG A 256 -7.84 -11.29 -26.33
CA ARG A 256 -8.37 -10.63 -27.54
C ARG A 256 -8.07 -9.14 -27.56
N LYS A 257 -8.21 -8.47 -26.40
CA LYS A 257 -8.04 -7.02 -26.28
C LYS A 257 -6.76 -6.65 -25.53
N GLU A 258 -6.76 -6.74 -24.20
CA GLU A 258 -5.68 -6.20 -23.35
C GLU A 258 -5.35 -7.10 -22.14
N ILE A 259 -4.06 -7.16 -21.80
CA ILE A 259 -3.55 -7.72 -20.54
C ILE A 259 -3.24 -6.57 -19.59
N ILE A 260 -3.85 -6.59 -18.41
CA ILE A 260 -3.73 -5.54 -17.41
C ILE A 260 -2.98 -6.09 -16.21
N ILE A 261 -1.84 -5.49 -15.88
CA ILE A 261 -0.97 -5.96 -14.79
C ILE A 261 -1.30 -5.21 -13.50
N SER A 262 -1.90 -5.91 -12.54
CA SER A 262 -2.35 -5.41 -11.24
C SER A 262 -1.72 -6.21 -10.08
N ALA A 263 -0.47 -6.65 -10.26
CA ALA A 263 0.25 -7.53 -9.32
C ALA A 263 0.99 -6.78 -8.18
N GLY A 264 0.54 -5.57 -7.86
CA GLY A 264 1.16 -4.68 -6.86
C GLY A 264 2.53 -4.14 -7.27
N ALA A 265 3.08 -3.22 -6.49
CA ALA A 265 4.36 -2.56 -6.83
C ALA A 265 5.56 -3.52 -6.87
N VAL A 266 5.46 -4.72 -6.28
CA VAL A 266 6.51 -5.75 -6.36
C VAL A 266 6.33 -6.66 -7.59
N GLY A 267 5.10 -7.13 -7.85
CA GLY A 267 4.83 -8.06 -8.95
C GLY A 267 4.72 -7.38 -10.31
N SER A 268 4.18 -6.16 -10.38
CA SER A 268 3.95 -5.43 -11.63
C SER A 268 5.22 -5.07 -12.42
N PRO A 269 6.37 -4.69 -11.83
CA PRO A 269 7.61 -4.52 -12.59
C PRO A 269 8.27 -5.84 -12.99
N ARG A 270 7.97 -6.92 -12.25
CA ARG A 270 8.59 -8.23 -12.46
C ARG A 270 8.05 -8.91 -13.72
N LEU A 271 6.75 -8.82 -13.96
CA LEU A 271 6.11 -9.50 -15.08
C LEU A 271 6.59 -8.97 -16.45
N PRO A 272 6.68 -7.65 -16.71
CA PRO A 272 7.32 -7.13 -17.91
C PRO A 272 8.77 -7.62 -18.07
N GLN A 273 9.58 -7.61 -17.00
CA GLN A 273 10.96 -8.09 -17.06
C GLN A 273 11.02 -9.57 -17.47
N LEU A 274 10.22 -10.45 -16.84
CA LEU A 274 10.12 -11.87 -17.23
C LEU A 274 9.59 -12.08 -18.67
N SER A 275 8.97 -11.05 -19.24
CA SER A 275 8.42 -11.02 -20.59
C SER A 275 9.36 -10.36 -21.60
N GLY A 276 10.58 -9.95 -21.20
CA GLY A 276 11.56 -9.31 -22.08
C GLY A 276 11.42 -7.79 -22.20
N VAL A 277 10.66 -7.15 -21.32
CA VAL A 277 10.43 -5.70 -21.31
C VAL A 277 10.94 -5.12 -20.00
N GLY A 278 12.11 -4.48 -20.03
CA GLY A 278 12.81 -4.03 -18.83
C GLY A 278 14.27 -3.71 -19.11
N PRO A 279 15.12 -3.50 -18.09
CA PRO A 279 16.51 -3.12 -18.29
C PRO A 279 17.28 -4.25 -18.98
N ALA A 280 17.81 -4.02 -20.19
CA ALA A 280 18.50 -5.03 -20.98
C ALA A 280 19.62 -5.74 -20.19
N SER A 281 20.40 -4.99 -19.39
CA SER A 281 21.44 -5.54 -18.53
C SER A 281 20.92 -6.55 -17.49
N VAL A 282 19.71 -6.34 -16.96
CA VAL A 282 19.07 -7.27 -16.03
C VAL A 282 18.57 -8.51 -16.78
N LEU A 283 17.96 -8.32 -17.95
CA LEU A 283 17.42 -9.40 -18.77
C LEU A 283 18.51 -10.34 -19.28
N ASP A 284 19.64 -9.80 -19.73
CA ASP A 284 20.79 -10.54 -20.22
C ASP A 284 21.39 -11.47 -19.14
N ARG A 285 21.46 -11.01 -17.88
CA ARG A 285 21.95 -11.83 -16.74
C ARG A 285 21.16 -13.13 -16.57
N TYR A 286 19.90 -13.15 -17.00
CA TYR A 286 19.01 -14.31 -16.88
C TYR A 286 18.66 -14.92 -18.23
N SER A 287 19.37 -14.54 -19.31
CA SER A 287 19.14 -15.03 -20.67
C SER A 287 17.68 -14.86 -21.14
N ILE A 288 17.04 -13.76 -20.73
CA ILE A 288 15.70 -13.40 -21.18
C ILE A 288 15.85 -12.56 -22.45
N PRO A 289 15.28 -12.98 -23.60
CA PRO A 289 15.36 -12.18 -24.83
C PRO A 289 14.75 -10.79 -24.62
N VAL A 290 15.49 -9.76 -24.99
CA VAL A 290 15.02 -8.37 -24.92
C VAL A 290 14.03 -8.13 -26.06
N ILE A 291 12.78 -7.84 -25.69
CA ILE A 291 11.72 -7.35 -26.59
C ILE A 291 11.78 -5.83 -26.66
N PHE A 292 11.93 -5.17 -25.53
CA PHE A 292 12.03 -3.72 -25.45
C PHE A 292 12.87 -3.32 -24.23
N ASP A 293 13.97 -2.61 -24.45
CA ASP A 293 14.81 -2.10 -23.36
C ASP A 293 14.12 -0.92 -22.68
N LEU A 294 13.70 -1.13 -21.45
CA LEU A 294 13.00 -0.15 -20.63
C LEU A 294 13.67 -0.09 -19.25
N PRO A 295 14.79 0.64 -19.13
CA PRO A 295 15.64 0.63 -17.94
C PRO A 295 14.95 1.17 -16.68
N ALA A 296 13.84 1.90 -16.83
CA ALA A 296 13.06 2.41 -15.70
C ALA A 296 12.19 1.34 -15.01
N VAL A 297 11.95 0.18 -15.61
CA VAL A 297 11.13 -0.88 -14.99
C VAL A 297 11.82 -1.38 -13.72
N GLY A 298 11.09 -1.37 -12.60
CA GLY A 298 11.58 -1.77 -11.29
C GLY A 298 12.35 -0.67 -10.55
N GLN A 299 12.61 0.47 -11.17
CA GLN A 299 13.31 1.61 -10.55
C GLN A 299 12.33 2.55 -9.83
N ASN A 300 12.85 3.51 -9.07
CA ASN A 300 12.05 4.51 -8.36
C ASN A 300 11.06 3.89 -7.35
N LEU A 301 11.46 2.78 -6.70
CA LEU A 301 10.72 2.26 -5.57
C LEU A 301 10.72 3.30 -4.45
N PHE A 302 9.56 3.64 -3.92
CA PHE A 302 9.45 4.45 -2.70
C PHE A 302 8.37 3.87 -1.80
N GLU A 303 8.51 4.14 -0.51
CA GLU A 303 7.66 3.58 0.53
C GLU A 303 7.80 4.39 1.81
N HIS A 304 6.72 4.49 2.59
CA HIS A 304 6.74 5.13 3.89
C HIS A 304 7.61 4.34 4.87
N PHE A 305 8.43 5.05 5.64
CA PHE A 305 9.30 4.49 6.66
C PHE A 305 9.00 5.15 8.01
N ALA A 306 8.87 4.35 9.06
CA ALA A 306 8.48 4.85 10.37
C ALA A 306 9.25 4.12 11.47
N PHE A 307 9.22 4.67 12.68
CA PHE A 307 9.57 3.94 13.89
C PHE A 307 8.56 4.28 14.97
N PHE A 308 8.39 3.39 15.94
CA PHE A 308 7.41 3.57 17.01
C PHE A 308 8.07 4.10 18.27
N GLN A 309 7.45 5.11 18.89
CA GLN A 309 7.76 5.54 20.25
C GLN A 309 6.63 5.09 21.16
N ILE A 310 6.97 4.34 22.20
CA ILE A 310 6.02 3.78 23.14
C ILE A 310 6.16 4.55 24.45
N PHE A 311 5.07 4.90 25.10
CA PHE A 311 5.08 5.72 26.30
C PHE A 311 4.44 4.97 27.46
N LYS A 312 5.11 4.99 28.62
CA LYS A 312 4.56 4.48 29.87
C LYS A 312 3.61 5.54 30.45
N LEU A 313 2.40 5.13 30.80
CA LEU A 313 1.44 6.00 31.47
C LEU A 313 1.63 5.97 32.98
N ARG A 314 1.38 7.09 33.66
CA ARG A 314 1.53 7.23 35.13
C ARG A 314 0.50 6.45 35.95
N ASN A 315 -0.72 6.31 35.40
CA ASN A 315 -1.88 5.73 36.08
C ASN A 315 -2.54 4.67 35.19
N PRO A 316 -1.83 3.58 34.83
CA PRO A 316 -2.32 2.57 33.88
C PRO A 316 -3.58 1.84 34.38
N GLU A 317 -3.80 1.79 35.70
CA GLU A 317 -4.99 1.25 36.36
C GLU A 317 -6.28 1.99 36.02
N ARG A 318 -6.19 3.21 35.46
CA ARG A 318 -7.34 3.94 34.92
C ARG A 318 -7.87 3.35 33.60
N GLY A 319 -7.29 2.25 33.14
CA GLY A 319 -7.66 1.60 31.88
C GLY A 319 -7.30 2.41 30.65
N LEU A 320 -6.15 3.08 30.71
CA LEU A 320 -5.63 3.98 29.67
C LEU A 320 -4.46 3.38 28.87
N SER A 321 -3.94 2.23 29.29
CA SER A 321 -2.78 1.55 28.67
C SER A 321 -3.15 0.29 27.89
N LEU A 322 -2.37 -0.01 26.84
CA LEU A 322 -2.42 -1.26 26.09
C LEU A 322 -2.22 -2.46 27.04
N GLY A 323 -3.08 -3.48 26.91
CA GLY A 323 -3.08 -4.66 27.80
C GLY A 323 -4.08 -4.58 28.96
N HIS A 324 -4.71 -3.42 29.20
CA HIS A 324 -5.88 -3.34 30.08
C HIS A 324 -7.12 -3.96 29.40
N PRO A 325 -8.04 -4.64 30.10
CA PRO A 325 -9.23 -5.25 29.48
C PRO A 325 -10.14 -4.30 28.68
N SER A 326 -10.09 -2.99 28.96
CA SER A 326 -10.82 -1.95 28.20
C SER A 326 -10.07 -1.45 26.96
N LEU A 327 -8.81 -1.84 26.78
CA LEU A 327 -7.89 -1.45 25.70
C LEU A 327 -7.10 -2.66 25.16
N SER A 328 -7.71 -3.84 25.24
CA SER A 328 -7.25 -5.07 24.59
C SER A 328 -7.59 -5.10 23.10
N ASP A 329 -8.24 -4.04 22.61
CA ASP A 329 -8.54 -3.81 21.21
C ASP A 329 -7.28 -3.32 20.46
N PRO A 330 -6.83 -3.99 19.39
CA PRO A 330 -5.63 -3.63 18.64
C PRO A 330 -5.63 -2.25 17.96
N ALA A 331 -6.71 -1.47 18.05
CA ALA A 331 -6.97 -0.23 17.32
C ALA A 331 -6.09 1.00 17.66
N PHE A 332 -5.01 0.86 18.44
CA PHE A 332 -4.27 2.00 18.99
C PHE A 332 -2.81 2.07 18.54
N PHE A 333 -2.53 2.38 17.26
CA PHE A 333 -1.17 2.74 16.83
C PHE A 333 -1.14 3.72 15.64
N ASN A 334 -0.28 4.76 15.71
CA ASN A 334 0.78 5.12 14.72
C ASN A 334 1.11 6.63 14.61
N GLY A 335 2.37 6.91 14.26
CA GLY A 335 2.88 8.10 13.56
C GLY A 335 3.71 7.67 12.33
N MET A 336 3.83 8.52 11.29
CA MET A 336 4.26 8.11 9.92
C MET A 336 5.06 9.22 9.18
N LEU A 337 6.09 8.84 8.41
CA LEU A 337 6.66 9.70 7.35
C LEU A 337 5.82 9.56 6.07
N THR A 338 5.21 10.65 5.62
CA THR A 338 4.28 10.65 4.48
C THR A 338 4.95 10.96 3.13
N LEU A 339 6.17 11.52 3.13
CA LEU A 339 6.89 11.91 1.91
C LEU A 339 8.37 11.48 1.95
N PRO A 340 8.65 10.18 1.75
CA PRO A 340 10.01 9.67 1.69
C PRO A 340 10.75 10.23 0.46
N THR A 341 12.01 10.62 0.65
CA THR A 341 12.90 11.05 -0.45
C THR A 341 13.89 9.96 -0.84
N SER A 342 14.14 8.96 0.02
CA SER A 342 14.85 7.73 -0.37
C SER A 342 14.16 7.06 -1.57
N ARG A 343 14.98 6.55 -2.50
CA ARG A 343 14.53 5.77 -3.65
C ARG A 343 15.28 4.45 -3.73
N GLY A 344 14.51 3.40 -3.94
CA GLY A 344 14.97 2.04 -4.09
C GLY A 344 14.82 1.50 -5.50
N SER A 345 15.11 0.21 -5.63
CA SER A 345 14.96 -0.56 -6.86
C SER A 345 14.43 -1.96 -6.57
N LEU A 346 13.90 -2.57 -7.63
CA LEU A 346 13.45 -3.94 -7.67
C LEU A 346 13.96 -4.59 -8.96
N GLU A 347 14.69 -5.69 -8.80
CA GLU A 347 15.28 -6.43 -9.91
C GLU A 347 14.93 -7.92 -9.85
N LEU A 348 14.92 -8.57 -11.00
CA LEU A 348 14.84 -10.04 -11.04
C LEU A 348 16.02 -10.66 -10.27
N ALA A 349 15.72 -11.72 -9.53
CA ALA A 349 16.73 -12.62 -8.96
C ALA A 349 16.92 -13.89 -9.83
N SER A 350 15.98 -14.17 -10.75
CA SER A 350 15.93 -15.36 -11.59
C SER A 350 14.92 -15.17 -12.74
N ALA A 351 15.04 -15.95 -13.81
CA ALA A 351 14.01 -16.10 -14.84
C ALA A 351 12.80 -16.96 -14.40
N SER A 352 12.88 -17.60 -13.23
CA SER A 352 11.78 -18.37 -12.65
C SER A 352 10.74 -17.45 -12.00
N PRO A 353 9.43 -17.65 -12.26
CA PRO A 353 8.38 -16.86 -11.64
C PRO A 353 8.14 -17.22 -10.17
N ASN A 354 8.78 -18.28 -9.66
CA ASN A 354 8.65 -18.71 -8.27
C ASN A 354 9.73 -18.14 -7.34
N VAL A 355 10.77 -17.50 -7.90
CA VAL A 355 11.85 -16.90 -7.10
C VAL A 355 11.57 -15.41 -6.87
N PRO A 356 11.39 -14.96 -5.61
CA PRO A 356 11.16 -13.55 -5.31
C PRO A 356 12.23 -12.61 -5.90
N PRO A 357 11.88 -11.36 -6.26
CA PRO A 357 12.85 -10.39 -6.74
C PRO A 357 13.79 -9.92 -5.63
N VAL A 358 14.91 -9.30 -6.02
CA VAL A 358 15.75 -8.54 -5.08
C VAL A 358 15.10 -7.16 -4.89
N ILE A 359 14.80 -6.81 -3.64
CA ILE A 359 14.15 -5.53 -3.29
C ILE A 359 15.13 -4.70 -2.46
N ALA A 360 15.60 -3.59 -3.00
CA ALA A 360 16.47 -2.65 -2.29
C ALA A 360 15.68 -1.37 -2.01
N GLY A 361 15.13 -1.21 -0.80
CA GLY A 361 14.33 -0.03 -0.45
C GLY A 361 15.13 1.24 -0.19
N ASN A 362 16.44 1.11 0.12
CA ASN A 362 17.33 2.22 0.49
C ASN A 362 16.76 3.13 1.59
N TYR A 363 15.97 2.57 2.50
CA TYR A 363 15.29 3.33 3.54
C TYR A 363 16.28 4.13 4.38
N PHE A 364 15.87 5.34 4.76
CA PHE A 364 16.64 6.21 5.65
C PHE A 364 18.04 6.57 5.11
N SER A 365 18.16 6.73 3.79
CA SER A 365 19.46 6.99 3.14
C SER A 365 19.72 8.47 2.82
N THR A 366 18.72 9.35 2.94
CA THR A 366 18.84 10.77 2.59
C THR A 366 18.81 11.67 3.81
N ALA A 367 19.45 12.84 3.72
CA ALA A 367 19.44 13.85 4.79
C ALA A 367 18.03 14.38 5.09
N THR A 368 17.16 14.47 4.07
CA THR A 368 15.76 14.89 4.27
C THR A 368 14.99 13.86 5.09
N ASP A 369 15.16 12.56 4.79
CA ASP A 369 14.48 11.52 5.56
C ASP A 369 14.96 11.52 7.03
N HIS A 370 16.25 11.80 7.27
CA HIS A 370 16.81 11.96 8.61
C HIS A 370 16.15 13.13 9.34
N ALA A 371 16.18 14.31 8.73
CA ALA A 371 15.65 15.53 9.33
C ALA A 371 14.16 15.42 9.68
N VAL A 372 13.34 14.87 8.77
CA VAL A 372 11.89 14.76 8.99
C VAL A 372 11.55 13.75 10.09
N LEU A 373 12.24 12.60 10.14
CA LEU A 373 11.98 11.60 11.18
C LEU A 373 12.45 12.07 12.56
N VAL A 374 13.61 12.75 12.64
CA VAL A 374 14.10 13.36 13.89
C VAL A 374 13.14 14.46 14.35
N TYR A 375 12.69 15.31 13.44
CA TYR A 375 11.69 16.34 13.73
C TYR A 375 10.39 15.73 14.26
N GLY A 376 9.84 14.72 13.57
CA GLY A 376 8.61 14.03 13.99
C GLY A 376 8.74 13.40 15.37
N ALA A 377 9.88 12.74 15.65
CA ALA A 377 10.18 12.15 16.95
C ALA A 377 10.18 13.19 18.08
N ARG A 378 10.84 14.33 17.85
CA ARG A 378 10.88 15.44 18.81
C ARG A 378 9.51 16.05 19.03
N ARG A 379 8.71 16.23 17.99
CA ARG A 379 7.35 16.77 18.11
C ARG A 379 6.47 15.88 18.98
N LEU A 380 6.58 14.56 18.82
CA LEU A 380 5.85 13.61 19.65
C LEU A 380 6.32 13.64 21.11
N LEU A 381 7.64 13.68 21.35
CA LEU A 381 8.20 13.84 22.69
C LEU A 381 7.74 15.16 23.34
N GLN A 382 7.77 16.26 22.59
CA GLN A 382 7.33 17.57 23.08
C GLN A 382 5.85 17.55 23.45
N CYS A 383 5.00 16.97 22.59
CA CYS A 383 3.56 16.81 22.87
C CYS A 383 3.34 16.00 24.15
N LEU A 384 3.97 14.83 24.26
CA LEU A 384 3.65 13.87 25.31
C LEU A 384 4.39 14.08 26.63
N THR A 385 5.53 14.77 26.62
CA THR A 385 6.38 14.90 27.83
C THR A 385 6.66 16.33 28.26
N SER A 386 6.39 17.33 27.41
CA SER A 386 6.66 18.74 27.73
C SER A 386 5.41 19.56 28.07
N THR A 387 4.26 19.23 27.47
CA THR A 387 2.95 19.88 27.75
C THR A 387 2.45 19.55 29.14
N GLU A 388 1.57 20.41 29.69
CA GLU A 388 0.97 20.17 31.00
C GLU A 388 0.14 18.88 30.98
N ILE A 389 -0.68 18.73 29.93
CA ILE A 389 -1.54 17.56 29.74
C ILE A 389 -0.70 16.30 29.49
N GLY A 390 0.32 16.36 28.65
CA GLY A 390 1.20 15.22 28.39
C GLY A 390 1.83 14.69 29.68
N LYS A 391 2.38 15.59 30.51
CA LYS A 391 3.00 15.26 31.81
C LYS A 391 2.02 14.65 32.81
N GLU A 392 0.73 14.98 32.72
CA GLU A 392 -0.33 14.39 33.56
C GLU A 392 -0.47 12.88 33.30
N PHE A 393 -0.45 12.48 32.02
CA PHE A 393 -0.74 11.10 31.62
C PHE A 393 0.52 10.25 31.43
N VAL A 394 1.61 10.84 30.93
CA VAL A 394 2.82 10.13 30.52
C VAL A 394 3.91 10.25 31.58
N GLU A 395 4.48 9.10 31.94
CA GLU A 395 5.63 9.01 32.84
C GLU A 395 6.93 9.24 32.06
N THR A 396 7.16 8.45 31.02
CA THR A 396 8.37 8.49 30.18
C THR A 396 8.16 7.68 28.89
N GLU A 397 9.03 7.88 27.89
CA GLU A 397 9.18 6.95 26.76
C GLU A 397 9.75 5.61 27.25
N VAL A 398 9.40 4.53 26.57
CA VAL A 398 9.86 3.18 26.86
C VAL A 398 10.83 2.76 25.78
N GLY A 399 12.07 2.50 26.19
CA GLY A 399 13.07 1.87 25.33
C GLY A 399 12.52 0.58 24.69
N PRO A 400 12.63 0.40 23.36
CA PRO A 400 11.98 -0.68 22.63
C PRO A 400 12.67 -2.03 22.83
N ALA A 401 13.85 -2.03 23.45
CA ALA A 401 14.60 -3.22 23.83
C ALA A 401 15.53 -2.91 25.02
N PRO A 402 15.94 -3.93 25.79
CA PRO A 402 16.96 -3.77 26.83
C PRO A 402 18.24 -3.10 26.30
N GLY A 403 18.75 -2.12 27.04
CA GLY A 403 19.95 -1.36 26.66
C GLY A 403 19.72 -0.18 25.73
N LEU A 404 18.48 0.10 25.32
CA LEU A 404 18.11 1.33 24.64
C LEU A 404 17.39 2.26 25.62
N GLU A 405 18.09 3.27 26.13
CA GLU A 405 17.53 4.24 27.08
C GLU A 405 16.37 5.04 26.49
N PRO A 406 15.39 5.46 27.31
CA PRO A 406 14.30 6.32 26.87
C PRO A 406 14.75 7.57 26.13
N LEU A 407 14.08 7.89 25.02
CA LEU A 407 14.27 9.17 24.36
C LEU A 407 13.58 10.30 25.15
N THR A 408 14.20 11.47 25.19
CA THR A 408 13.71 12.69 25.84
C THR A 408 13.78 13.87 24.88
N VAL A 409 13.18 15.02 25.22
CA VAL A 409 13.29 16.22 24.37
C VAL A 409 14.72 16.76 24.31
N GLU A 410 15.55 16.40 25.27
CA GLU A 410 16.98 16.70 25.35
C GLU A 410 17.86 15.70 24.59
N SER A 411 17.31 14.57 24.11
CA SER A 411 18.06 13.60 23.31
C SER A 411 18.65 14.27 22.06
N SER A 412 19.91 13.94 21.77
CA SER A 412 20.58 14.47 20.59
C SER A 412 19.96 13.93 19.30
N ASP A 413 20.15 14.63 18.18
CA ASP A 413 19.72 14.13 16.86
C ASP A 413 20.31 12.74 16.61
N LYS A 414 21.58 12.55 17.01
CA LYS A 414 22.28 11.28 16.91
C LYS A 414 21.59 10.15 17.70
N ASP A 415 21.13 10.40 18.92
CA ASP A 415 20.46 9.36 19.72
C ASP A 415 19.15 8.91 19.05
N ILE A 416 18.40 9.86 18.47
CA ILE A 416 17.16 9.59 17.76
C ILE A 416 17.45 8.85 16.44
N GLU A 417 18.47 9.27 15.69
CA GLU A 417 18.89 8.58 14.47
C GLU A 417 19.35 7.15 14.77
N ASP A 418 20.20 6.94 15.78
CA ASP A 418 20.67 5.62 16.18
C ASP A 418 19.47 4.73 16.57
N ARG A 419 18.47 5.28 17.27
CA ARG A 419 17.20 4.58 17.54
C ARG A 419 16.50 4.19 16.24
N ILE A 420 16.32 5.12 15.30
CA ILE A 420 15.66 4.86 14.00
C ILE A 420 16.40 3.77 13.22
N ARG A 421 17.74 3.77 13.21
CA ARG A 421 18.54 2.74 12.53
C ARG A 421 18.28 1.35 13.10
N ILE A 422 18.13 1.26 14.42
CA ILE A 422 17.92 -0.01 15.12
C ILE A 422 16.49 -0.53 14.93
N VAL A 423 15.45 0.32 15.10
CA VAL A 423 14.05 -0.14 15.17
C VAL A 423 13.13 0.35 14.05
N GLY A 424 13.58 1.27 13.20
CA GLY A 424 12.80 1.78 12.07
C GLY A 424 12.41 0.68 11.09
N ASN A 425 11.25 0.80 10.47
CA ASN A 425 10.66 -0.21 9.61
C ASN A 425 9.79 0.45 8.50
N PRO A 426 9.80 -0.05 7.25
CA PRO A 426 8.80 0.29 6.25
C PRO A 426 7.37 0.00 6.70
N HIS A 427 6.42 0.71 6.09
CA HIS A 427 4.98 0.64 6.38
C HIS A 427 4.16 -0.13 5.32
N PHE A 428 4.83 -0.84 4.41
CA PHE A 428 4.19 -1.70 3.41
C PHE A 428 3.35 -0.92 2.36
N HIS A 429 3.76 0.31 2.05
CA HIS A 429 3.16 1.22 1.07
C HIS A 429 4.06 1.39 -0.17
N ILE A 430 4.57 0.28 -0.69
CA ILE A 430 5.48 0.27 -1.85
C ILE A 430 4.78 0.85 -3.08
N ALA A 431 5.43 1.79 -3.76
CA ALA A 431 4.98 2.37 -5.03
C ALA A 431 6.16 2.79 -5.92
N GLY A 432 5.85 3.26 -7.14
CA GLY A 432 6.81 3.92 -8.04
C GLY A 432 7.60 3.03 -9.00
N THR A 433 7.59 1.72 -8.80
CA THR A 433 8.37 0.74 -9.59
C THR A 433 7.98 0.63 -11.08
N CYS A 434 6.77 1.08 -11.43
CA CYS A 434 6.32 1.28 -12.80
C CYS A 434 5.79 2.71 -12.96
N ALA A 435 6.66 3.71 -12.77
CA ALA A 435 6.26 5.11 -12.78
C ALA A 435 5.63 5.56 -14.13
N ILE A 436 4.58 6.38 -14.04
CA ILE A 436 4.03 7.12 -15.18
C ILE A 436 5.14 8.02 -15.75
N GLU A 437 5.11 8.22 -17.06
CA GLU A 437 6.15 8.85 -17.90
C GLU A 437 7.48 8.11 -18.02
N LYS A 438 7.85 7.22 -17.10
CA LYS A 438 9.11 6.46 -17.20
C LYS A 438 8.89 5.05 -17.74
N VAL A 439 7.87 4.37 -17.25
CA VAL A 439 7.49 3.00 -17.63
C VAL A 439 6.14 2.98 -18.35
N LEU A 440 5.21 3.79 -17.86
CA LEU A 440 3.86 3.88 -18.40
C LEU A 440 3.63 5.22 -19.10
N ASP A 441 2.73 5.30 -20.07
CA ASP A 441 2.14 6.57 -20.51
C ASP A 441 1.06 7.05 -19.53
N THR A 442 0.51 8.26 -19.76
CA THR A 442 -0.56 8.82 -18.92
C THR A 442 -1.90 8.08 -19.00
N ASN A 443 -2.03 7.10 -19.90
CA ASN A 443 -3.16 6.17 -19.98
C ASN A 443 -2.81 4.79 -19.39
N LEU A 444 -1.72 4.70 -18.63
CA LEU A 444 -1.24 3.51 -17.94
C LEU A 444 -0.80 2.37 -18.86
N ARG A 445 -0.51 2.65 -20.14
CA ARG A 445 0.02 1.66 -21.09
C ARG A 445 1.52 1.55 -20.95
N VAL A 446 2.05 0.33 -21.01
CA VAL A 446 3.50 0.08 -20.97
C VAL A 446 4.16 0.68 -22.22
N LYS A 447 5.17 1.54 -22.03
CA LYS A 447 5.90 2.14 -23.15
C LYS A 447 6.61 1.05 -23.96
N GLY A 448 6.49 1.13 -25.29
CA GLY A 448 7.16 0.21 -26.22
C GLY A 448 6.40 -1.08 -26.55
N VAL A 449 5.26 -1.36 -25.90
CA VAL A 449 4.46 -2.57 -26.12
C VAL A 449 2.98 -2.21 -26.25
N GLN A 450 2.21 -2.96 -27.04
CA GLN A 450 0.77 -2.79 -27.21
C GLN A 450 -0.03 -3.94 -26.57
N GLY A 451 -1.31 -3.67 -26.28
CA GLY A 451 -2.22 -4.66 -25.66
C GLY A 451 -1.88 -4.91 -24.21
#